data_AF-A0A661NGG8-F1
#
_entry.id   AF-A0A661NGG8-F1
#
_cell.length_a   1.000
_cell.length_b   1.000
_cell.length_c   1.000
_cell.angle_alpha   90.00
_cell.angle_beta   90.00
_cell.angle_gamma   90.00
#
_symmetry.space_group_name_H-M   'P 1'
#
loop_
_entity.id
_entity.type
_entity.pdbx_description
1 polymer ?
#
loop_
_entity_poly.entity_id
_entity_poly.type
_entity_poly.pdbx_seq_one_letter_code
_entity_poly.pdbx_strand_id
1 'polypeptide(L)' 'MFAHLIDIEHRRHSLPRAVARALRRARGSYALVVMSRREPGRLVAARMSSPLVVGHGQGENFVA' A
#
# COMPACT_ATOMS: atom_id res chain seq x y z
N MET A 1 -5.05 -7.94 9.36
CA MET A 1 -4.22 -7.07 10.22
C MET A 1 -3.84 -5.75 9.55
N PHE A 2 -3.16 -5.76 8.40
CA PHE A 2 -2.70 -4.52 7.72
C PHE A 2 -3.82 -3.52 7.42
N ALA A 3 -4.97 -3.95 6.91
CA ALA A 3 -6.07 -3.04 6.55
C ALA A 3 -6.54 -2.15 7.72
N HIS A 4 -6.74 -2.72 8.91
CA HIS A 4 -7.16 -1.96 10.09
C HIS A 4 -6.07 -1.01 10.58
N LEU A 5 -4.82 -1.46 10.61
CA LEU A 5 -3.70 -0.61 11.02
C LEU A 5 -3.49 0.57 10.06
N ILE A 6 -3.65 0.32 8.76
CA ILE A 6 -3.57 1.35 7.72
C ILE A 6 -4.76 2.32 7.81
N ASP A 7 -5.99 1.83 8.04
CA ASP A 7 -7.16 2.72 8.22
C ASP A 7 -6.98 3.70 9.38
N ILE A 8 -6.41 3.25 10.51
CA ILE A 8 -6.11 4.11 11.66
C ILE A 8 -5.22 5.28 11.25
N GLU A 9 -4.16 5.02 10.50
CA GLU A 9 -3.24 6.06 10.02
C GLU A 9 -3.87 6.92 8.92
N HIS A 10 -4.70 6.31 8.06
CA HIS A 10 -5.33 6.96 6.91
C HIS A 10 -6.45 7.94 7.30
N ARG A 11 -6.93 7.89 8.55
CA ARG A 11 -7.83 8.93 9.09
C ARG A 11 -7.16 10.31 9.19
N ARG A 12 -5.83 10.38 9.28
CA ARG A 12 -5.07 11.62 9.49
C ARG A 12 -4.02 11.89 8.40
N HIS A 13 -3.81 10.96 7.49
CA HIS A 13 -2.73 11.00 6.51
C HIS A 13 -3.20 10.46 5.15
N SER A 14 -2.55 10.89 4.07
CA SER A 14 -2.75 10.31 2.73
C SER A 14 -2.43 8.82 2.72
N LEU A 15 -3.01 8.07 1.80
CA LEU A 15 -2.86 6.62 1.67
C LEU A 15 -1.38 6.18 1.65
N PRO A 16 -0.47 6.81 0.88
CA PRO A 16 0.96 6.42 0.90
C PRO A 16 1.60 6.64 2.28
N ARG A 17 1.28 7.76 2.94
CA ARG A 17 1.81 8.07 4.26
C ARG A 17 1.24 7.11 5.30
N ALA A 18 -0.06 6.80 5.23
CA ALA A 18 -0.71 5.86 6.12
C ALA A 18 -0.12 4.46 6.03
N VAL A 19 0.08 3.95 4.81
CA VAL A 19 0.75 2.67 4.55
C VAL A 19 2.17 2.68 5.13
N ALA A 20 2.98 3.69 4.82
CA ALA A 20 4.33 3.80 5.35
C ALA A 20 4.37 3.86 6.89
N ARG A 21 3.43 4.57 7.54
CA ARG A 21 3.37 4.65 9.01
C ARG A 21 2.93 3.33 9.65
N ALA A 22 1.93 2.67 9.07
CA ALA A 22 1.46 1.36 9.53
C ALA A 22 2.56 0.29 9.42
N LEU A 23 3.26 0.23 8.29
CA LEU A 23 4.27 -0.80 8.04
C LEU A 23 5.53 -0.68 8.88
N ARG A 24 5.83 0.50 9.46
CA ARG A 24 6.90 0.61 10.47
C ARG A 24 6.66 -0.24 11.73
N ARG A 25 5.42 -0.64 11.99
CA ARG A 25 5.06 -1.53 13.10
C ARG A 25 5.04 -3.01 12.69
N ALA A 26 5.12 -3.31 11.39
CA ALA A 26 5.10 -4.67 10.89
C ALA A 26 6.51 -5.28 10.90
N ARG A 27 6.60 -6.57 11.23
CA ARG A 27 7.82 -7.37 11.13
C ARG A 27 7.54 -8.61 10.30
N GLY A 28 8.54 -9.12 9.59
CA GLY A 28 8.44 -10.29 8.71
C GLY A 28 8.55 -9.95 7.23
N SER A 29 8.19 -10.92 6.39
CA SER A 29 8.19 -10.79 4.92
C SER A 29 6.78 -10.47 4.43
N TYR A 30 6.64 -9.49 3.54
CA TYR A 30 5.35 -9.14 2.94
C TYR A 30 5.50 -8.51 1.57
N ALA A 31 4.49 -8.70 0.73
CA ALA A 31 4.21 -7.93 -0.48
C ALA A 31 2.71 -7.66 -0.47
N LEU A 32 2.31 -6.40 -0.58
CA LEU A 32 0.90 -6.01 -0.51
C LEU A 32 0.62 -4.77 -1.34
N VAL A 33 -0.62 -4.69 -1.82
CA VAL A 33 -1.18 -3.55 -2.54
C VAL A 33 -2.37 -3.04 -1.74
N VAL A 34 -2.45 -1.72 -1.58
CA VAL A 34 -3.47 -1.05 -0.79
C VAL A 34 -4.21 -0.05 -1.64
N MET A 35 -5.53 -0.08 -1.54
CA MET A 35 -6.45 0.85 -2.18
C MET A 35 -7.39 1.45 -1.12
N SER A 36 -7.90 2.65 -1.39
CA SER A 36 -8.87 3.32 -0.51
C SER A 36 -9.97 3.97 -1.31
N ARG A 37 -11.22 3.82 -0.85
CA ARG A 37 -12.36 4.55 -1.42
C ARG A 37 -12.27 6.06 -1.22
N ARG A 38 -11.45 6.54 -0.28
CA ARG A 38 -11.23 7.99 -0.05
C ARG A 38 -10.25 8.61 -1.05
N GLU A 39 -9.41 7.78 -1.67
CA GLU A 39 -8.46 8.17 -2.72
C GLU A 39 -8.63 7.23 -3.92
N PRO A 40 -9.79 7.25 -4.59
CA PRO A 40 -10.03 6.40 -5.75
C PRO A 40 -9.03 6.74 -6.87
N GLY A 41 -8.55 5.72 -7.59
CA GLY A 41 -7.55 5.89 -8.65
C GLY A 41 -6.08 5.85 -8.18
N ARG A 42 -5.84 5.67 -6.88
CA ARG A 42 -4.48 5.48 -6.34
C ARG A 42 -4.31 4.10 -5.73
N LEU A 43 -3.29 3.38 -6.20
CA LEU A 43 -2.79 2.15 -5.59
C LEU A 43 -1.46 2.43 -4.88
N VAL A 44 -1.27 1.86 -3.70
CA VAL A 44 -0.01 1.92 -2.95
C VAL A 44 0.51 0.51 -2.77
N ALA A 45 1.63 0.20 -3.41
CA ALA A 45 2.33 -1.07 -3.25
C ALA A 45 3.44 -0.93 -2.20
N ALA A 46 3.61 -1.96 -1.38
CA ALA A 46 4.71 -2.07 -0.43
C ALA A 46 5.24 -3.49 -0.40
N ARG A 47 6.57 -3.62 -0.37
CA ARG A 47 7.26 -4.91 -0.24
C ARG A 47 8.35 -4.86 0.83
N MET A 48 8.54 -5.98 1.50
CA MET A 48 9.64 -6.27 2.41
C MET A 48 10.00 -7.75 2.23
N SER A 49 11.18 -8.00 1.65
CA SER A 49 11.74 -9.34 1.37
C SER A 49 10.95 -10.24 0.39
N SER A 50 9.63 -10.10 0.27
CA SER A 50 8.82 -10.78 -0.76
C SER A 50 8.89 -10.00 -2.10
N PRO A 51 8.95 -10.69 -3.26
CA PRO A 51 8.95 -10.04 -4.57
C PRO A 51 7.60 -9.34 -4.83
N LEU A 52 7.66 -8.26 -5.62
CA LEU A 52 6.51 -7.52 -6.13
C LEU A 52 6.96 -6.84 -7.43
N VAL A 53 6.15 -6.96 -8.48
CA VAL A 53 6.46 -6.49 -9.84
C VAL A 53 5.50 -5.36 -10.21
N VAL A 54 6.02 -4.33 -10.88
CA VAL A 54 5.22 -3.24 -11.44
C VAL A 54 5.29 -3.33 -12.96
N GLY A 55 4.12 -3.43 -13.60
CA GLY A 55 3.97 -3.35 -15.05
C GLY A 55 3.62 -1.92 -15.45
N HIS A 56 4.44 -1.29 -16.27
CA HIS A 56 4.20 0.05 -16.79
C HIS A 56 3.58 -0.03 -18.19
N GLY A 57 2.35 0.45 -18.32
CA GLY A 57 1.61 0.54 -19.59
C GLY A 57 1.38 1.98 -20.03
N GLN A 58 0.82 2.16 -21.22
CA GLN A 58 0.39 3.47 -21.69
C GLN A 58 -1.01 3.76 -21.17
N GLY A 59 -1.13 4.71 -20.23
CA GLY A 59 -2.42 5.08 -19.62
C GLY A 59 -2.88 4.15 -18.48
N GLU A 60 -2.14 3.09 -18.18
CA GLU A 60 -2.43 2.16 -17.07
C GLU A 60 -1.16 1.60 -16.44
N ASN A 61 -1.27 1.10 -15.21
CA ASN A 61 -0.20 0.39 -14.52
C ASN A 61 -0.76 -0.85 -13.83
N PHE A 62 0.04 -1.91 -13.79
CA PHE A 62 -0.27 -3.17 -13.10
C PHE A 62 0.69 -3.40 -11.94
N VAL A 63 0.24 -4.18 -10.95
CA VAL A 63 1.08 -4.62 -9.84
C VAL A 63 0.72 -6.05 -9.45
N ALA A 64 1.73 -6.90 -9.25
CA ALA A 64 1.60 -8.33 -8.93
C ALA A 64 2.65 -8.78 -7.92
#